data_AF-A0A354GSV3-F1
#
_entry.id   AF-A0A354GSV3-F1
#
_cell.length_a   1.000
_cell.length_b   1.000
_cell.length_c   1.000
_cell.angle_alpha   90.00
_cell.angle_beta   90.00
_cell.angle_gamma   90.00
#
_symmetry.space_group_name_H-M   'P 1'
#
loop_
_entity.id
_entity.type
_entity.pdbx_description
1 polymer ?
#
loop_
_entity_poly.entity_id
_entity_poly.type
_entity_poly.pdbx_seq_one_letter_code
_entity_poly.pdbx_strand_id
1 'polypeptide(L)'
;MSSIYLPPTQTELPDHTQLPCRDDSGPKNWPERPQSMLLADSLVPVINRLHPDGHYLIGANSGIYWRYVPEEPLRGCKAPDWFYIPGPAPLPPGKCRRSYVLWKEHISPQLVLEYLYGDGLEERDATPETGKFWVYEQAIRSAYYGIFELESPSLEMYKLVEGRYQQMKPNKHGRYFIPALGVELGVWHGLYANMTLNWLRWWDVKGNLLLTGWER
;
A
#
# COMPACT_ATOMS: atom_id res chain seq x y z
N MET A 1 19.47 39.18 42.27
CA MET A 1 18.63 39.44 41.09
C MET A 1 18.41 38.12 40.38
N SER A 2 17.30 37.45 40.69
CA SER A 2 16.99 36.13 40.12
C SER A 2 16.38 36.35 38.74
N SER A 3 17.06 35.85 37.70
CA SER A 3 16.54 35.86 36.33
C SER A 3 15.31 34.96 36.28
N ILE A 4 14.16 35.56 35.96
CA ILE A 4 12.91 34.85 35.76
C ILE A 4 13.01 34.18 34.38
N TYR A 5 13.09 32.85 34.37
CA TYR A 5 12.98 32.06 33.15
C TYR A 5 11.51 32.07 32.73
N LEU A 6 11.16 32.93 31.77
CA LEU A 6 9.85 32.87 31.11
C LEU A 6 9.89 31.69 30.13
N PRO A 7 8.99 30.70 30.24
CA PRO A 7 8.87 29.69 29.20
C PRO A 7 8.49 30.39 27.88
N PRO A 8 9.00 29.93 26.73
CA PRO A 8 8.63 30.51 25.44
C PRO A 8 7.11 30.44 25.29
N THR A 9 6.48 31.59 25.12
CA THR A 9 5.08 31.68 24.71
C THR A 9 5.00 31.09 23.30
N GLN A 10 4.39 29.92 23.17
CA GLN A 10 4.06 29.34 21.86
C GLN A 10 3.01 30.24 21.21
N THR A 11 3.47 31.23 20.45
CA THR A 11 2.62 32.29 19.85
C THR A 11 1.92 31.84 18.57
N GLU A 12 2.24 30.66 18.04
CA GLU A 12 1.65 30.12 16.83
C GLU A 12 1.06 28.73 17.11
N LEU A 13 -0.18 28.52 16.63
CA LEU A 13 -0.81 27.21 16.63
C LEU A 13 -0.05 26.28 15.69
N PRO A 14 0.04 24.97 16.01
CA PRO A 14 0.76 24.03 15.16
C PRO A 14 0.11 23.89 13.77
N ASP A 15 0.93 23.72 12.74
CA ASP A 15 0.48 23.38 11.39
C ASP A 15 0.46 21.86 11.14
N HIS A 16 0.06 21.45 9.93
CA HIS A 16 -0.08 20.04 9.58
C HIS A 16 1.23 19.23 9.61
N THR A 17 2.41 19.88 9.61
CA THR A 17 3.72 19.21 9.71
C THR A 17 4.10 18.90 11.16
N GLN A 18 3.45 19.55 12.11
CA GLN A 18 3.70 19.43 13.55
C GLN A 18 2.65 18.58 14.27
N LEU A 19 1.56 18.25 13.60
CA LEU A 19 0.47 17.42 14.12
C LEU A 19 0.67 15.94 13.78
N PRO A 20 0.17 15.01 14.61
CA PRO A 20 0.27 13.58 14.33
C PRO A 20 -0.44 13.19 13.04
N CYS A 21 0.27 12.49 12.16
CA CYS A 21 -0.26 11.88 10.94
C CYS A 21 0.32 10.47 10.69
N ARG A 22 0.94 9.86 11.71
CA ARG A 22 1.47 8.50 11.66
C ARG A 22 0.41 7.50 12.12
N ASP A 23 0.50 6.30 11.55
CA ASP A 23 -0.52 5.26 11.67
C ASP A 23 -0.59 4.56 13.03
N ASP A 24 -1.69 3.81 13.18
CA ASP A 24 -2.20 2.96 14.28
C ASP A 24 -3.30 3.55 15.19
N SER A 25 -3.34 4.88 15.32
CA SER A 25 -4.36 5.58 16.12
C SER A 25 -4.65 7.03 15.70
N GLY A 26 -3.89 7.56 14.72
CA GLY A 26 -3.99 8.92 14.22
C GLY A 26 -4.67 9.07 12.85
N PRO A 27 -4.87 10.31 12.35
CA PRO A 27 -5.35 10.55 11.00
C PRO A 27 -4.29 10.14 9.96
N LYS A 28 -4.73 9.44 8.90
CA LYS A 28 -3.90 9.12 7.74
C LYS A 28 -3.39 10.38 7.03
N ASN A 29 -2.24 10.27 6.36
CA ASN A 29 -1.74 11.38 5.55
C ASN A 29 -2.62 11.62 4.33
N TRP A 30 -2.80 12.89 3.99
CA TRP A 30 -3.67 13.29 2.88
C TRP A 30 -3.32 12.65 1.53
N PRO A 31 -2.03 12.50 1.12
CA PRO A 31 -1.68 11.92 -0.18
C PRO A 31 -1.98 10.42 -0.33
N GLU A 32 -2.14 9.66 0.77
CA GLU A 32 -2.33 8.20 0.71
C GLU A 32 -3.58 7.82 -0.08
N ARG A 33 -4.71 8.49 0.17
CA ARG A 33 -5.97 8.18 -0.51
C ARG A 33 -5.89 8.47 -2.02
N PRO A 34 -5.46 9.67 -2.47
CA PRO A 34 -5.17 9.94 -3.87
C PRO A 34 -4.19 8.93 -4.48
N GLN A 35 -3.11 8.55 -3.77
CA GLN A 35 -2.15 7.56 -4.24
C GLN A 35 -2.79 6.20 -4.53
N SER A 36 -3.63 5.69 -3.61
CA SER A 36 -4.34 4.42 -3.82
C SER A 36 -5.38 4.49 -4.94
N MET A 37 -6.08 5.62 -5.09
CA MET A 37 -7.00 5.84 -6.22
C MET A 37 -6.26 5.85 -7.56
N LEU A 38 -5.14 6.57 -7.64
CA LEU A 38 -4.32 6.65 -8.83
C LEU A 38 -3.85 5.28 -9.31
N LEU A 39 -3.37 4.43 -8.39
CA LEU A 39 -2.97 3.06 -8.70
C LEU A 39 -4.14 2.18 -9.14
N ALA A 40 -5.28 2.28 -8.47
CA ALA A 40 -6.46 1.48 -8.82
C ALA A 40 -7.01 1.87 -10.20
N ASP A 41 -7.26 3.16 -10.43
CA ASP A 41 -7.90 3.67 -11.63
C ASP A 41 -7.08 3.43 -12.90
N SER A 42 -5.76 3.64 -12.84
CA SER A 42 -4.88 3.45 -13.98
C SER A 42 -4.63 1.97 -14.31
N LEU A 43 -4.87 1.05 -13.38
CA LEU A 43 -4.71 -0.39 -13.60
C LEU A 43 -5.97 -1.04 -14.18
N VAL A 44 -7.15 -0.41 -14.07
CA VAL A 44 -8.44 -0.96 -14.56
C VAL A 44 -8.37 -1.56 -15.97
N PRO A 45 -7.76 -0.91 -16.99
CA PRO A 45 -7.69 -1.51 -18.34
C PRO A 45 -6.89 -2.81 -18.40
N VAL A 46 -5.86 -2.95 -17.55
CA VAL A 46 -5.06 -4.17 -17.44
C VAL A 46 -5.86 -5.25 -16.71
N ILE A 47 -6.48 -4.89 -15.59
CA ILE A 47 -7.30 -5.81 -14.80
C ILE A 47 -8.47 -6.37 -15.60
N ASN A 48 -9.22 -5.54 -16.31
CA ASN A 48 -10.36 -6.00 -17.13
C ASN A 48 -9.93 -6.97 -18.24
N ARG A 49 -8.68 -6.87 -18.72
CA ARG A 49 -8.13 -7.82 -19.69
C ARG A 49 -7.74 -9.15 -19.04
N LEU A 50 -7.18 -9.11 -17.83
CA LEU A 50 -6.75 -10.28 -17.08
C LEU A 50 -7.93 -11.05 -16.47
N HIS A 51 -8.97 -10.33 -16.05
CA HIS A 51 -10.15 -10.85 -15.35
C HIS A 51 -11.43 -10.35 -16.03
N PRO A 52 -11.73 -10.79 -17.26
CA PRO A 52 -12.97 -10.40 -17.95
C PRO A 52 -14.24 -10.89 -17.22
N ASP A 53 -14.11 -11.84 -16.31
CA ASP A 53 -15.15 -12.34 -15.41
C ASP A 53 -15.34 -11.48 -14.15
N GLY A 54 -14.48 -10.46 -13.93
CA GLY A 54 -14.50 -9.61 -12.75
C GLY A 54 -14.02 -10.32 -11.47
N HIS A 55 -13.34 -11.46 -11.57
CA HIS A 55 -12.85 -12.21 -10.43
C HIS A 55 -11.52 -11.63 -9.92
N TYR A 56 -11.59 -10.50 -9.24
CA TYR A 56 -10.45 -9.89 -8.58
C TYR A 56 -10.90 -8.97 -7.43
N LEU A 57 -9.94 -8.57 -6.61
CA LEU A 57 -10.11 -7.53 -5.60
C LEU A 57 -8.92 -6.58 -5.64
N ILE A 58 -9.20 -5.27 -5.65
CA ILE A 58 -8.24 -4.23 -5.27
C ILE A 58 -8.78 -3.60 -4.00
N GLY A 59 -7.94 -3.52 -2.97
CA GLY A 59 -8.28 -2.89 -1.71
C GLY A 59 -7.29 -1.79 -1.34
N ALA A 60 -7.74 -0.85 -0.53
CA ALA A 60 -6.93 0.20 0.05
C ALA A 60 -7.45 0.48 1.45
N ASN A 61 -6.55 0.62 2.44
CA ASN A 61 -6.89 0.86 3.84
C ASN A 61 -7.98 -0.10 4.37
N SER A 62 -7.93 -1.36 3.94
CA SER A 62 -8.93 -2.38 4.24
C SER A 62 -8.27 -3.61 4.86
N GLY A 63 -8.89 -4.16 5.90
CA GLY A 63 -8.33 -5.27 6.64
C GLY A 63 -8.23 -6.56 5.84
N ILE A 64 -7.08 -7.22 5.95
CA ILE A 64 -6.82 -8.61 5.59
C ILE A 64 -6.69 -9.39 6.90
N TYR A 65 -7.73 -10.13 7.23
CA TYR A 65 -7.73 -11.04 8.37
C TYR A 65 -7.02 -12.33 7.97
N TRP A 66 -5.86 -12.59 8.57
CA TRP A 66 -4.99 -13.73 8.27
C TRP A 66 -4.99 -14.79 9.37
N ARG A 67 -5.35 -14.42 10.61
CA ARG A 67 -5.56 -15.34 11.74
C ARG A 67 -6.80 -14.95 12.53
N TYR A 68 -7.54 -15.94 13.02
CA TYR A 68 -8.67 -15.70 13.92
C TYR A 68 -8.19 -15.56 15.37
N VAL A 69 -8.47 -14.42 16.00
CA VAL A 69 -8.17 -14.14 17.41
C VAL A 69 -9.50 -13.75 18.09
N PRO A 70 -10.16 -14.64 18.86
CA PRO A 70 -11.55 -14.46 19.28
C PRO A 70 -11.84 -13.17 20.06
N GLU A 71 -10.96 -12.81 20.99
CA GLU A 71 -11.15 -11.66 21.89
C GLU A 71 -10.55 -10.36 21.35
N GLU A 72 -9.59 -10.46 20.43
CA GLU A 72 -8.91 -9.31 19.82
C GLU A 72 -8.73 -9.49 18.31
N PRO A 73 -9.81 -9.47 17.50
CA PRO A 73 -9.73 -9.80 16.07
C PRO A 73 -8.73 -8.96 15.28
N LEU A 74 -8.49 -7.71 15.69
CA LEU A 74 -7.53 -6.81 15.04
C LEU A 74 -6.08 -7.30 15.14
N ARG A 75 -5.73 -8.10 16.16
CA ARG A 75 -4.40 -8.74 16.26
C ARG A 75 -4.14 -9.79 15.18
N GLY A 76 -5.20 -10.30 14.57
CA GLY A 76 -5.15 -11.20 13.42
C GLY A 76 -5.37 -10.52 12.08
N CYS A 77 -5.27 -9.19 12.03
CA CYS A 77 -5.55 -8.36 10.87
C CYS A 77 -4.36 -7.46 10.53
N LYS A 78 -4.15 -7.21 9.25
CA LYS A 78 -3.31 -6.11 8.74
C LYS A 78 -4.11 -5.34 7.69
N ALA A 79 -3.96 -4.02 7.63
CA ALA A 79 -4.70 -3.17 6.70
C ALA A 79 -3.71 -2.42 5.81
N PRO A 80 -3.24 -3.03 4.71
CA PRO A 80 -2.30 -2.36 3.83
C PRO A 80 -2.92 -1.14 3.16
N ASP A 81 -2.08 -0.16 2.82
CA ASP A 81 -2.51 1.04 2.11
C ASP A 81 -3.03 0.73 0.71
N TRP A 82 -2.49 -0.30 0.07
CA TRP A 82 -2.99 -0.83 -1.19
C TRP A 82 -2.66 -2.33 -1.36
N PHE A 83 -3.59 -3.10 -1.92
CA PHE A 83 -3.33 -4.49 -2.29
C PHE A 83 -4.18 -4.96 -3.45
N TYR A 84 -3.71 -6.02 -4.11
CA TYR A 84 -4.40 -6.68 -5.22
C TYR A 84 -4.42 -8.19 -5.05
N ILE A 85 -5.60 -8.79 -5.26
CA ILE A 85 -5.85 -10.23 -5.16
C ILE A 85 -6.55 -10.69 -6.45
N PRO A 86 -5.89 -11.54 -7.28
CA PRO A 86 -6.54 -12.15 -8.44
C PRO A 86 -7.41 -13.33 -7.99
N GLY A 87 -8.62 -13.48 -8.53
CA GLY A 87 -9.44 -14.69 -8.37
C GLY A 87 -10.66 -14.62 -7.44
N PRO A 88 -10.76 -13.79 -6.38
CA PRO A 88 -11.99 -13.71 -5.59
C PRO A 88 -13.19 -13.33 -6.45
N ALA A 89 -14.23 -14.17 -6.44
CA ALA A 89 -15.46 -13.89 -7.19
C ALA A 89 -16.22 -12.68 -6.62
N PRO A 90 -17.00 -11.95 -7.42
CA PRO A 90 -17.94 -10.95 -6.90
C PRO A 90 -18.87 -11.55 -5.85
N LEU A 91 -19.22 -10.76 -4.83
CA LEU A 91 -20.27 -11.17 -3.90
C LEU A 91 -21.65 -11.09 -4.56
N PRO A 92 -22.66 -11.85 -4.06
CA PRO A 92 -24.02 -11.72 -4.55
C PRO A 92 -24.54 -10.27 -4.48
N PRO A 93 -25.46 -9.86 -5.37
CA PRO A 93 -26.03 -8.52 -5.37
C PRO A 93 -26.51 -8.08 -3.98
N GLY A 94 -26.21 -6.83 -3.61
CA GLY A 94 -26.56 -6.26 -2.30
C GLY A 94 -25.62 -6.63 -1.15
N LYS A 95 -24.54 -7.39 -1.39
CA LYS A 95 -23.49 -7.69 -0.41
C LYS A 95 -22.21 -6.93 -0.76
N CYS A 96 -21.48 -6.48 0.25
CA CYS A 96 -20.14 -5.89 0.09
C CYS A 96 -19.12 -6.63 0.96
N ARG A 97 -17.86 -6.68 0.48
CA ARG A 97 -16.74 -7.14 1.30
C ARG A 97 -16.41 -6.01 2.28
N ARG A 98 -16.56 -6.28 3.58
CA ARG A 98 -16.16 -5.34 4.65
C ARG A 98 -14.66 -5.42 4.95
N SER A 99 -14.08 -6.59 4.74
CA SER A 99 -12.67 -6.92 4.90
C SER A 99 -12.41 -8.20 4.11
N TYR A 100 -11.15 -8.49 3.79
CA TYR A 100 -10.75 -9.74 3.18
C TYR A 100 -10.46 -10.77 4.29
N VAL A 101 -11.08 -11.95 4.21
CA VAL A 101 -10.91 -13.00 5.23
C VAL A 101 -10.18 -14.18 4.62
N LEU A 102 -8.86 -14.23 4.83
CA LEU A 102 -7.96 -15.14 4.13
C LEU A 102 -8.32 -16.61 4.37
N TRP A 103 -8.72 -16.98 5.59
CA TRP A 103 -9.12 -18.36 5.92
C TRP A 103 -10.53 -18.74 5.42
N LYS A 104 -11.25 -17.83 4.76
CA LYS A 104 -12.54 -18.11 4.09
C LYS A 104 -12.41 -18.02 2.58
N GLU A 105 -11.59 -17.09 2.08
CA GLU A 105 -11.43 -16.85 0.64
C GLU A 105 -10.23 -17.61 0.05
N HIS A 106 -9.27 -18.06 0.87
CA HIS A 106 -8.16 -18.96 0.53
C HIS A 106 -7.23 -18.51 -0.60
N ILE A 107 -7.27 -17.23 -0.98
CA ILE A 107 -6.40 -16.67 -2.03
C ILE A 107 -5.50 -15.60 -1.42
N SER A 108 -4.19 -15.82 -1.47
CA SER A 108 -3.23 -14.82 -1.00
C SER A 108 -3.19 -13.62 -1.95
N PRO A 109 -2.97 -12.39 -1.44
CA PRO A 109 -2.66 -11.24 -2.27
C PRO A 109 -1.50 -11.50 -3.22
N GLN A 110 -1.60 -10.96 -4.42
CA GLN A 110 -0.50 -10.98 -5.38
C GLN A 110 0.47 -9.83 -5.11
N LEU A 111 -0.04 -8.67 -4.69
CA LEU A 111 0.75 -7.49 -4.39
C LEU A 111 0.15 -6.78 -3.17
N VAL A 112 1.02 -6.39 -2.24
CA VAL A 112 0.73 -5.54 -1.08
C VAL A 112 1.70 -4.37 -1.11
N LEU A 113 1.19 -3.17 -0.85
CA LEU A 113 1.97 -1.93 -0.76
C LEU A 113 1.67 -1.23 0.56
N GLU A 114 2.72 -0.68 1.17
CA GLU A 114 2.65 0.25 2.30
C GLU A 114 3.29 1.57 1.90
N TYR A 115 2.70 2.67 2.36
CA TYR A 115 3.14 4.03 2.16
C TYR A 115 3.82 4.50 3.44
N LEU A 116 5.14 4.66 3.33
CA LEU A 116 5.99 4.98 4.45
C LEU A 116 6.03 6.50 4.71
N TYR A 117 5.69 6.86 5.95
CA TYR A 117 5.92 8.17 6.54
C TYR A 117 6.80 8.04 7.80
N GLY A 118 8.11 8.17 7.64
CA GLY A 118 9.09 8.05 8.73
C GLY A 118 10.22 7.07 8.41
N ASP A 119 10.81 6.48 9.44
CA ASP A 119 11.99 5.61 9.32
C ASP A 119 11.71 4.22 8.72
N GLY A 120 10.45 3.80 8.75
CA GLY A 120 9.95 2.54 8.21
C GLY A 120 10.40 1.31 8.95
N LEU A 121 10.60 1.46 10.26
CA LEU A 121 10.80 0.35 11.18
C LEU A 121 9.57 -0.57 11.22
N GLU A 122 8.35 -0.04 11.12
CA GLU A 122 7.11 -0.83 11.17
C GLU A 122 6.92 -1.68 9.90
N GLU A 123 7.09 -1.07 8.72
CA GLU A 123 6.92 -1.71 7.41
C GLU A 123 7.97 -2.81 7.18
N ARG A 124 9.13 -2.68 7.85
CA ARG A 124 10.24 -3.65 7.82
C ARG A 124 10.28 -4.53 9.07
N ASP A 125 9.31 -4.43 9.98
CA ASP A 125 9.28 -5.25 11.19
C ASP A 125 9.03 -6.73 10.85
N ALA A 126 10.05 -7.54 11.10
CA ALA A 126 10.06 -8.98 10.88
C ALA A 126 9.77 -9.78 12.16
N THR A 127 9.28 -9.15 13.22
CA THR A 127 8.89 -9.81 14.47
C THR A 127 7.80 -10.85 14.19
N PRO A 128 8.00 -12.13 14.58
CA PRO A 128 7.04 -13.18 14.32
C PRO A 128 5.62 -12.84 14.79
N GLU A 129 4.64 -13.10 13.92
CA GLU A 129 3.20 -12.93 14.13
C GLU A 129 2.68 -11.49 14.34
N THR A 130 3.55 -10.50 14.53
CA THR A 130 3.15 -9.12 14.80
C THR A 130 3.66 -8.13 13.76
N GLY A 131 4.90 -8.29 13.31
CA GLY A 131 5.53 -7.36 12.37
C GLY A 131 4.91 -7.43 10.98
N LYS A 132 4.73 -6.26 10.33
CA LYS A 132 4.11 -6.18 9.00
C LYS A 132 4.86 -7.04 7.99
N PHE A 133 6.19 -6.93 7.96
CA PHE A 133 7.05 -7.69 7.04
C PHE A 133 6.88 -9.19 7.24
N TRP A 134 6.93 -9.66 8.49
CA TRP A 134 6.76 -11.08 8.80
C TRP A 134 5.36 -11.58 8.43
N VAL A 135 4.31 -10.83 8.75
CA VAL A 135 2.93 -11.22 8.45
C VAL A 135 2.71 -11.31 6.94
N TYR A 136 3.19 -10.33 6.17
CA TYR A 136 3.09 -10.38 4.71
C TYR A 136 3.90 -11.53 4.11
N GLU A 137 5.08 -11.85 4.67
CA GLU A 137 5.97 -12.92 4.18
C GLU A 137 5.45 -14.32 4.53
N GLN A 138 5.19 -14.56 5.82
CA GLN A 138 5.01 -15.91 6.39
C GLN A 138 3.55 -16.32 6.49
N ALA A 139 2.66 -15.39 6.85
CA ALA A 139 1.26 -15.70 7.12
C ALA A 139 0.34 -15.42 5.92
N ILE A 140 0.32 -14.18 5.43
CA ILE A 140 -0.46 -13.78 4.25
C ILE A 140 0.18 -14.32 2.98
N ARG A 141 1.52 -14.40 2.95
CA ARG A 141 2.32 -14.91 1.82
C ARG A 141 2.02 -14.15 0.52
N SER A 142 2.01 -12.82 0.60
CA SER A 142 1.85 -12.01 -0.60
C SER A 142 2.99 -12.29 -1.57
N ALA A 143 2.72 -12.43 -2.86
CA ALA A 143 3.76 -12.74 -3.83
C ALA A 143 4.74 -11.58 -4.02
N TYR A 144 4.25 -10.34 -3.90
CA TYR A 144 5.05 -9.12 -3.91
C TYR A 144 4.68 -8.23 -2.73
N TYR A 145 5.69 -7.59 -2.14
CA TYR A 145 5.52 -6.58 -1.10
C TYR A 145 6.33 -5.33 -1.46
N GLY A 146 5.72 -4.16 -1.41
CA GLY A 146 6.37 -2.90 -1.73
C GLY A 146 6.25 -1.90 -0.59
N ILE A 147 7.31 -1.13 -0.37
CA ILE A 147 7.36 -0.04 0.60
C ILE A 147 7.71 1.22 -0.19
N PHE A 148 6.82 2.20 -0.19
CA PHE A 148 7.00 3.46 -0.88
C PHE A 148 7.15 4.61 0.10
N GLU A 149 8.33 5.22 0.12
CA GLU A 149 8.64 6.35 0.98
C GLU A 149 8.25 7.66 0.29
N LEU A 150 7.39 8.45 0.95
CA LEU A 150 6.85 9.67 0.34
C LEU A 150 7.79 10.87 0.46
N GLU A 151 8.55 10.96 1.55
CA GLU A 151 9.47 12.09 1.81
C GLU A 151 10.75 11.97 0.98
N SER A 152 11.32 10.77 0.91
CA SER A 152 12.41 10.41 0.02
C SER A 152 11.83 9.45 -1.02
N PRO A 153 11.65 9.87 -2.29
CA PRO A 153 10.82 9.16 -3.28
C PRO A 153 11.46 7.85 -3.76
N SER A 154 11.43 6.86 -2.86
CA SER A 154 12.07 5.58 -2.99
C SER A 154 11.00 4.48 -2.94
N LEU A 155 11.14 3.51 -3.84
CA LEU A 155 10.30 2.32 -3.86
C LEU A 155 11.20 1.10 -3.64
N GLU A 156 10.97 0.41 -2.55
CA GLU A 156 11.54 -0.91 -2.29
C GLU A 156 10.52 -1.98 -2.64
N MET A 157 10.96 -3.04 -3.31
CA MET A 157 10.10 -4.16 -3.67
C MET A 157 10.75 -5.47 -3.27
N TYR A 158 9.93 -6.39 -2.80
CA TYR A 158 10.29 -7.73 -2.39
C TYR A 158 9.43 -8.74 -3.13
N LYS A 159 10.02 -9.87 -3.52
CA LYS A 159 9.34 -11.01 -4.14
C LYS A 159 9.45 -12.22 -3.23
N LEU A 160 8.34 -12.91 -3.01
CA LEU A 160 8.35 -14.16 -2.26
C LEU A 160 8.95 -15.28 -3.12
N VAL A 161 10.07 -15.84 -2.68
CA VAL A 161 10.80 -16.93 -3.31
C VAL A 161 11.09 -17.99 -2.25
N GLU A 162 10.61 -19.22 -2.46
CA GLU A 162 10.81 -20.35 -1.54
C GLU A 162 10.40 -20.03 -0.08
N GLY A 163 9.37 -19.21 0.09
CA GLY A 163 8.84 -18.84 1.42
C GLY A 163 9.58 -17.71 2.12
N ARG A 164 10.50 -17.01 1.43
CA ARG A 164 11.19 -15.81 1.93
C ARG A 164 11.13 -14.67 0.93
N TYR A 165 11.02 -13.46 1.43
CA TYR A 165 11.14 -12.26 0.62
C TYR A 165 12.58 -12.04 0.20
N GLN A 166 12.77 -11.86 -1.10
CA GLN A 166 14.02 -11.43 -1.70
C GLN A 166 13.82 -10.03 -2.28
N GLN A 167 14.70 -9.11 -1.93
CA GLN A 167 14.65 -7.75 -2.47
C GLN A 167 14.88 -7.79 -3.99
N MET A 168 14.00 -7.11 -4.72
CA MET A 168 14.06 -6.99 -6.16
C MET A 168 15.04 -5.88 -6.56
N LYS A 169 15.57 -5.97 -7.78
CA LYS A 169 16.31 -4.86 -8.41
C LYS A 169 15.41 -4.17 -9.43
N PRO A 170 15.32 -2.83 -9.43
CA PRO A 170 14.59 -2.12 -10.46
C PRO A 170 15.32 -2.24 -11.80
N ASN A 171 14.58 -2.02 -12.89
CA ASN A 171 15.14 -1.88 -14.21
C ASN A 171 15.90 -0.55 -14.36
N LYS A 172 16.45 -0.30 -15.55
CA LYS A 172 17.21 0.94 -15.87
C LYS A 172 16.41 2.25 -15.70
N HIS A 173 15.09 2.17 -15.59
CA HIS A 173 14.19 3.31 -15.38
C HIS A 173 13.76 3.45 -13.91
N GLY A 174 14.29 2.66 -12.98
CA GLY A 174 13.87 2.69 -11.58
C GLY A 174 12.53 2.01 -11.33
N ARG A 175 12.09 1.11 -12.22
CA ARG A 175 10.77 0.46 -12.13
C ARG A 175 10.89 -1.06 -11.90
N TYR A 176 9.92 -1.64 -11.23
CA TYR A 176 9.87 -3.06 -10.89
C TYR A 176 8.79 -3.76 -11.71
N PHE A 177 9.19 -4.77 -12.48
CA PHE A 177 8.25 -5.56 -13.26
C PHE A 177 7.45 -6.50 -12.35
N ILE A 178 6.12 -6.51 -12.54
CA ILE A 178 5.19 -7.43 -11.87
C ILE A 178 4.61 -8.39 -12.92
N PRO A 179 5.24 -9.58 -13.11
CA PRO A 179 4.86 -10.53 -14.15
C PRO A 179 3.38 -10.88 -14.21
N ALA A 180 2.74 -11.07 -13.05
CA ALA A 180 1.33 -11.45 -12.95
C ALA A 180 0.36 -10.38 -13.52
N LEU A 181 0.81 -9.13 -13.58
CA LEU A 181 0.04 -8.01 -14.14
C LEU A 181 0.55 -7.59 -15.53
N GLY A 182 1.76 -8.00 -15.92
CA GLY A 182 2.39 -7.57 -17.17
C GLY A 182 2.69 -6.06 -17.22
N VAL A 183 2.94 -5.45 -16.07
CA VAL A 183 3.22 -4.00 -15.91
C VAL A 183 4.45 -3.78 -15.05
N GLU A 184 5.02 -2.58 -15.13
CA GLU A 184 6.07 -2.11 -14.24
C GLU A 184 5.49 -1.08 -13.25
N LEU A 185 5.89 -1.18 -11.97
CA LEU A 185 5.58 -0.21 -10.92
C LEU A 185 6.80 0.67 -10.67
N GLY A 186 6.61 1.98 -10.52
CA GLY A 186 7.70 2.88 -10.19
C GLY A 186 7.21 4.26 -9.77
N VAL A 187 8.17 5.12 -9.46
CA VAL A 187 7.90 6.49 -9.01
C VAL A 187 7.84 7.43 -10.20
N TRP A 188 6.84 8.31 -10.21
CA TRP A 188 6.64 9.36 -11.20
C TRP A 188 6.40 10.70 -10.49
N HIS A 189 7.14 11.73 -10.88
CA HIS A 189 6.94 13.08 -10.37
C HIS A 189 5.97 13.85 -11.26
N GLY A 190 4.88 14.37 -10.70
CA GLY A 190 3.96 15.23 -11.45
C GLY A 190 2.66 15.55 -10.73
N LEU A 191 1.77 16.23 -11.46
CA LEU A 191 0.51 16.75 -10.93
C LEU A 191 -0.58 15.67 -10.92
N TYR A 192 -1.14 15.40 -9.75
CA TYR A 192 -2.36 14.59 -9.59
C TYR A 192 -3.15 15.10 -8.37
N ALA A 193 -4.49 15.10 -8.46
CA ALA A 193 -5.37 15.58 -7.40
C ALA A 193 -4.96 16.97 -6.83
N ASN A 194 -4.55 17.89 -7.73
CA ASN A 194 -4.06 19.24 -7.42
C ASN A 194 -2.77 19.31 -6.57
N MET A 195 -1.99 18.22 -6.53
CA MET A 195 -0.71 18.17 -5.84
C MET A 195 0.39 17.70 -6.80
N THR A 196 1.50 18.44 -6.85
CA THR A 196 2.70 18.03 -7.58
C THR A 196 3.62 17.30 -6.61
N LEU A 197 3.60 15.97 -6.65
CA LEU A 197 4.31 15.09 -5.73
C LEU A 197 4.98 13.94 -6.50
N ASN A 198 5.70 13.10 -5.77
CA ASN A 198 6.13 11.80 -6.26
C ASN A 198 5.00 10.79 -6.02
N TRP A 199 4.55 10.16 -7.09
CA TRP A 199 3.46 9.19 -7.08
C TRP A 199 3.94 7.84 -7.57
N LEU A 200 3.44 6.76 -7.01
CA LEU A 200 3.50 5.46 -7.67
C LEU A 200 2.58 5.44 -8.89
N ARG A 201 3.10 4.93 -10.01
CA ARG A 201 2.37 4.75 -11.27
C ARG A 201 2.70 3.40 -11.90
N TRP A 202 1.85 3.00 -12.85
CA TRP A 202 2.06 1.82 -13.68
C TRP A 202 2.58 2.20 -15.06
N TRP A 203 3.44 1.38 -15.62
CA TRP A 203 3.84 1.42 -17.02
C TRP A 203 3.59 0.08 -17.69
N ASP A 204 3.27 0.10 -18.97
CA ASP A 204 3.35 -1.11 -19.78
C ASP A 204 4.82 -1.51 -20.02
N VAL A 205 5.04 -2.73 -20.52
CA VAL A 205 6.37 -3.25 -20.86
C VAL A 205 7.08 -2.51 -21.99
N LYS A 206 6.37 -1.64 -22.73
CA LYS A 206 6.94 -0.76 -23.76
C LYS A 206 7.40 0.57 -23.17
N GLY A 207 7.12 0.83 -21.89
CA GLY A 207 7.49 2.04 -21.18
C GLY A 207 6.45 3.16 -21.28
N ASN A 208 5.23 2.89 -21.75
CA ASN A 208 4.14 3.86 -21.74
C ASN A 208 3.48 3.91 -20.37
N LEU A 209 3.25 5.11 -19.86
CA LEU A 209 2.52 5.33 -18.61
C LEU A 209 1.07 4.85 -18.78
N LEU A 210 0.56 4.07 -17.82
CA LEU A 210 -0.86 3.75 -17.79
C LEU A 210 -1.63 4.96 -17.26
N LEU A 211 -2.54 5.43 -18.10
CA LEU A 211 -3.36 6.60 -17.84
C LEU A 211 -4.61 6.20 -17.06
N THR A 212 -5.04 7.06 -16.15
CA THR A 212 -6.35 6.98 -15.49
C THR A 212 -7.48 7.17 -16.50
N GLY A 213 -8.74 7.03 -16.06
CA GLY A 213 -9.89 7.40 -16.90
C GLY A 213 -9.93 8.88 -17.30
N TRP A 214 -9.38 9.77 -16.47
CA TRP A 214 -9.40 11.22 -16.67
C TRP A 214 -8.26 11.75 -17.54
N GLU A 215 -7.19 11.00 -17.69
CA GLU A 215 -6.02 11.35 -18.51
C GLU A 215 -6.12 10.84 -19.96
N ARG A 216 -7.17 10.08 -20.29
CA ARG A 216 -7.39 9.45 -21.60
C ARG A 216 -8.29 10.26 -22.53
#